data_AF-A1RBJ3-F1
#
_entry.id   AF-A1RBJ3-F1
#
_cell.length_a   1.000
_cell.length_b   1.000
_cell.length_c   1.000
_cell.angle_alpha   90.00
_cell.angle_beta   90.00
_cell.angle_gamma   90.00
#
_symmetry.space_group_name_H-M   'P 1'
#
loop_
_entity.id
_entity.type
_entity.pdbx_description
1 polymer ?
#
loop_
_entity_poly.entity_id
_entity_poly.type
_entity_poly.pdbx_seq_one_letter_code
_entity_poly.pdbx_strand_id
1 'polypeptide(L)' 'MDDVGTAAARAEGLRWEMDQAEDGLVRAVRCATAAGAGLPDLAIASGLSFDAIERLLR' A
#
# COMPACT_ATOMS: atom_id res chain seq x y z
N MET A 1 21.84 -24.88 -9.44
CA MET A 1 22.17 -23.47 -9.10
C MET A 1 21.17 -22.49 -9.72
N ASP A 2 20.32 -22.91 -10.67
CA ASP A 2 19.33 -22.05 -11.35
C ASP A 2 18.08 -21.67 -10.52
N ASP A 3 17.71 -22.47 -9.52
CA ASP A 3 16.48 -22.23 -8.74
C ASP A 3 16.56 -20.98 -7.86
N VAL A 4 17.74 -20.69 -7.30
CA VAL A 4 17.95 -19.51 -6.44
C VAL A 4 17.86 -18.22 -7.26
N GLY A 5 18.44 -18.21 -8.47
CA GLY A 5 18.37 -17.05 -9.37
C GLY A 5 16.93 -16.77 -9.84
N THR A 6 16.18 -17.82 -10.18
CA THR A 6 14.78 -17.70 -10.59
C THR A 6 13.88 -17.24 -9.45
N ALA A 7 14.09 -17.76 -8.23
CA ALA A 7 13.36 -17.33 -7.05
C ALA A 7 13.66 -15.87 -6.69
N ALA A 8 14.93 -15.45 -6.76
CA ALA A 8 15.33 -14.07 -6.49
C ALA A 8 14.70 -13.07 -7.48
N ALA A 9 14.70 -13.39 -8.78
CA ALA A 9 14.07 -12.55 -9.80
C ALA A 9 12.55 -12.39 -9.58
N ARG A 10 11.85 -13.46 -9.17
CA ARG A 10 10.42 -13.38 -8.83
C ARG A 10 10.15 -12.56 -7.57
N ALA A 11 10.99 -12.74 -6.54
CA ALA A 11 10.86 -11.97 -5.31
C ALA A 11 11.10 -10.47 -5.56
N GLU A 12 12.08 -10.13 -6.41
CA GLU A 12 12.35 -8.76 -6.82
C GLU A 12 11.17 -8.14 -7.57
N GLY A 13 10.60 -8.89 -8.53
CA GLY A 13 9.42 -8.43 -9.27
C GLY A 13 8.21 -8.17 -8.36
N LEU A 14 7.93 -9.11 -7.45
CA LEU A 14 6.86 -8.97 -6.46
C LEU A 14 7.08 -7.77 -5.54
N ARG A 15 8.33 -7.54 -5.10
CA ARG A 15 8.66 -6.37 -4.29
C ARG A 15 8.35 -5.08 -5.03
N TRP A 16 8.77 -4.99 -6.29
CA TRP A 16 8.46 -3.81 -7.11
C TRP A 16 6.95 -3.59 -7.28
N GLU A 17 6.18 -4.64 -7.54
CA GLU A 17 4.72 -4.54 -7.64
C GLU A 17 4.08 -4.06 -6.32
N MET A 18 4.59 -4.54 -5.18
CA MET A 18 4.15 -4.10 -3.86
C MET A 18 4.47 -2.63 -3.59
N ASP A 19 5.68 -2.18 -3.91
CA ASP A 19 6.10 -0.79 -3.75
C ASP A 19 5.19 0.15 -4.58
N GLN A 20 4.89 -0.23 -5.82
CA GLN A 20 3.98 0.54 -6.69
C GLN A 20 2.53 0.56 -6.16
N ALA A 21 2.07 -0.56 -5.59
CA ALA A 21 0.74 -0.64 -4.99
C ALA A 21 0.63 0.23 -3.73
N GLU A 22 1.68 0.26 -2.91
CA GLU A 22 1.77 1.12 -1.72
C GLU A 22 1.71 2.60 -2.09
N ASP A 23 2.48 3.03 -3.09
CA ASP A 23 2.45 4.40 -3.60
C ASP A 23 1.05 4.81 -4.09
N GLY A 24 0.38 3.90 -4.82
CA GLY A 24 -0.98 4.09 -5.30
C GLY A 24 -1.98 4.24 -4.15
N LEU A 25 -1.86 3.39 -3.13
CA LEU A 25 -2.69 3.42 -1.93
C LEU A 25 -2.49 4.71 -1.13
N VAL A 26 -1.24 5.13 -0.87
CA VAL A 26 -0.93 6.38 -0.17
C VAL A 26 -1.58 7.56 -0.87
N ARG A 27 -1.45 7.62 -2.21
CA ARG A 27 -2.05 8.68 -3.00
C ARG A 27 -3.59 8.67 -2.90
N ALA A 28 -4.20 7.50 -3.00
CA ALA A 28 -5.66 7.36 -2.90
C ALA A 28 -6.18 7.81 -1.53
N VAL A 29 -5.53 7.37 -0.45
CA VAL A 29 -5.87 7.76 0.93
C VAL A 29 -5.75 9.28 1.11
N ARG A 30 -4.65 9.89 0.65
CA ARG A 30 -4.45 11.36 0.72
C ARG A 30 -5.51 12.12 -0.08
N CYS A 31 -5.87 11.66 -1.27
CA CYS A 31 -6.93 12.27 -2.07
C CYS A 31 -8.30 12.17 -1.39
N ALA A 32 -8.63 11.00 -0.82
CA ALA A 32 -9.87 10.80 -0.10
C ALA A 32 -9.94 11.68 1.17
N THR A 33 -8.86 11.77 1.94
CA THR A 33 -8.76 12.68 3.09
C THR A 33 -8.93 14.13 2.68
N ALA A 34 -8.29 14.58 1.59
CA ALA A 34 -8.46 15.93 1.05
C ALA A 34 -9.89 16.22 0.57
N ALA A 35 -10.61 15.19 0.12
CA ALA A 35 -12.03 15.27 -0.21
C ALA A 35 -12.96 15.22 1.01
N GLY A 36 -12.41 15.11 2.23
CA GLY A 36 -13.15 15.12 3.48
C GLY A 36 -13.52 13.74 4.03
N ALA A 37 -12.98 12.65 3.47
CA ALA A 37 -13.20 11.31 4.02
C ALA A 37 -12.58 11.21 5.42
N GLY A 38 -13.38 10.75 6.39
CA GLY A 38 -12.93 10.53 7.76
C GLY A 38 -12.15 9.24 7.91
N LEU A 39 -11.42 9.12 9.02
CA LEU A 39 -10.69 7.90 9.40
C LEU A 39 -11.56 6.62 9.36
N PRO A 40 -12.83 6.63 9.83
CA PRO A 40 -13.70 5.46 9.75
C PRO A 40 -14.02 5.01 8.32
N ASP A 41 -14.29 5.96 7.42
CA ASP A 41 -14.62 5.66 6.01
C ASP A 41 -13.41 5.04 5.30
N LEU A 42 -12.22 5.58 5.56
CA LEU A 42 -10.96 5.07 5.02
C LEU A 42 -10.67 3.65 5.51
N ALA A 43 -10.94 3.35 6.78
CA ALA A 43 -10.74 2.02 7.35
C ALA A 43 -11.67 0.98 6.73
N ILE A 44 -12.94 1.34 6.51
CA ILE A 44 -13.90 0.46 5.84
C ILE A 44 -13.49 0.20 4.40
N ALA A 45 -13.11 1.24 3.65
CA ALA A 45 -12.79 1.14 2.24
C ALA A 45 -11.45 0.40 1.99
N SER A 46 -10.45 0.63 2.83
CA SER A 46 -9.10 0.05 2.66
C SER A 46 -8.92 -1.27 3.42
N GLY A 47 -9.79 -1.59 4.38
CA GLY A 47 -9.59 -2.71 5.30
C GLY A 47 -8.45 -2.51 6.30
N LEU A 48 -7.87 -1.30 6.37
CA LEU A 48 -6.76 -0.99 7.26
C LEU A 48 -7.23 -0.56 8.65
N SER A 49 -6.41 -0.86 9.65
CA SER A 49 -6.55 -0.26 10.99
C SER A 49 -6.31 1.25 10.95
N PHE A 50 -6.84 1.97 11.94
CA PHE A 50 -6.63 3.41 12.09
C PHE A 50 -5.15 3.77 12.19
N ASP A 51 -4.35 3.04 12.98
CA ASP A 51 -2.90 3.25 13.09
C ASP A 51 -2.17 3.13 11.75
N ALA A 52 -2.58 2.17 10.92
CA ALA A 52 -2.00 1.98 9.59
C ALA A 52 -2.34 3.16 8.67
N ILE A 53 -3.58 3.66 8.71
CA ILE A 53 -4.00 4.83 7.92
C ILE A 53 -3.25 6.08 8.38
N GLU A 54 -3.12 6.29 9.69
CA GLU A 54 -2.37 7.43 10.24
C GLU A 54 -0.90 7.40 9.81
N ARG A 55 -0.26 6.23 9.76
CA ARG A 55 1.10 6.08 9.24
C ARG A 55 1.23 6.47 7.76
N LEU A 56 0.22 6.19 6.95
CA LEU A 56 0.19 6.56 5.51
C LEU A 56 -0.05 8.07 5.31
N LEU A 57 -0.68 8.72 6.29
CA LEU A 57 -1.01 10.15 6.27
C LEU A 57 0.08 11.05 6.88
N ARG A 58 1.00 10.50 7.67
CA ARG A 58 2.21 11.21 8.14
C ARG A 58 3.20 11.47 7.00
#